data_AF-A0A091G4J2-F1
#
_entry.id   AF-A0A091G4J2-F1
#
_cell.length_a   1.000
_cell.length_b   1.000
_cell.length_c   1.000
_cell.angle_alpha   90.00
_cell.angle_beta   90.00
_cell.angle_gamma   90.00
#
_symmetry.space_group_name_H-M   'P 1'
#
loop_
_entity.id
_entity.type
_entity.pdbx_description
1 polymer ?
#
loop_
_entity_poly.entity_id
_entity_poly.type
_entity_poly.pdbx_seq_one_letter_code
_entity_poly.pdbx_strand_id
1 'polypeptide(L)'
;MKDAPKPKSGNVVDFTHYRQTLVKSKKPPVKVNREAEYAAQELIYDAWESANKKTRISLAKKALLLFPDCADAYNLLAEDAAKSLEESKEYYRLYSDYLSCLSGTVRRVNIPAWENVPGALAWLKKQTTDC
;
A
#
# COMPACT_ATOMS: atom_id res chain seq x y z
N MET A 1 34.90 -38.10 -5.63
CA MET A 1 34.58 -36.78 -6.22
C MET A 1 33.85 -35.99 -5.15
N LYS A 2 34.41 -34.87 -4.68
CA LYS A 2 33.75 -34.03 -3.68
C LYS A 2 32.85 -33.06 -4.44
N ASP A 3 31.55 -33.16 -4.19
CA ASP A 3 30.57 -32.28 -4.83
C ASP A 3 30.91 -30.82 -4.54
N ALA A 4 30.99 -30.02 -5.60
CA ALA A 4 31.28 -28.61 -5.52
C ALA A 4 30.19 -27.89 -4.69
N PRO A 5 30.53 -26.89 -3.86
CA PRO A 5 29.54 -26.09 -3.17
C PRO A 5 28.71 -25.34 -4.22
N LYS A 6 27.39 -25.64 -4.27
CA LYS A 6 26.45 -24.94 -5.15
C LYS A 6 26.52 -23.43 -4.88
N PRO A 7 26.52 -22.58 -5.91
CA PRO A 7 26.58 -21.14 -5.73
C PRO A 7 25.38 -20.67 -4.89
N LYS A 8 25.63 -19.80 -3.91
CA LYS A 8 24.59 -19.15 -3.12
C LYS A 8 23.82 -18.24 -4.08
N SER A 9 22.71 -18.72 -4.62
CA SER A 9 21.81 -17.87 -5.40
C SER A 9 21.25 -16.81 -4.46
N GLY A 10 21.76 -15.59 -4.60
CA GLY A 10 21.22 -14.44 -3.90
C GLY A 10 19.72 -14.38 -4.09
N ASN A 11 19.00 -14.23 -2.99
CA ASN A 11 17.57 -13.95 -2.91
C ASN A 11 16.58 -15.11 -3.11
N VAL A 12 16.97 -16.36 -2.88
CA VAL A 12 15.95 -17.40 -2.59
C VAL A 12 15.65 -17.35 -1.09
N VAL A 13 14.48 -16.84 -0.73
CA VAL A 13 13.99 -16.90 0.65
C VAL A 13 13.85 -18.37 1.05
N ASP A 14 14.65 -18.82 2.01
CA ASP A 14 14.46 -20.15 2.61
C ASP A 14 13.22 -20.09 3.51
N PHE A 15 12.09 -20.56 2.98
CA PHE A 15 10.82 -20.63 3.68
C PHE A 15 10.91 -21.41 5.01
N THR A 16 11.82 -22.37 5.11
CA THR A 16 12.04 -23.17 6.32
C THR A 16 12.65 -22.30 7.42
N HIS A 17 13.68 -21.54 7.08
CA HIS A 17 14.33 -20.60 7.99
C HIS A 17 13.38 -19.48 8.41
N TYR A 18 12.64 -18.90 7.46
CA TYR A 18 11.63 -17.87 7.73
C TYR A 18 10.52 -18.35 8.67
N ARG A 19 10.02 -19.57 8.48
CA ARG A 19 9.01 -20.15 9.39
C ARG A 19 9.56 -20.36 10.79
N GLN A 20 10.81 -20.84 10.92
CA GLN A 20 11.44 -21.03 12.22
C GLN A 20 11.66 -19.70 12.96
N THR A 21 12.02 -18.61 12.26
CA THR A 21 12.17 -17.29 12.88
C THR A 21 10.83 -16.72 13.35
N LEU A 22 9.76 -16.86 12.56
CA LEU A 22 8.41 -16.44 12.99
C LEU A 22 7.89 -17.22 14.19
N VAL A 23 8.12 -18.54 14.25
CA VAL A 23 7.72 -19.35 15.42
C VAL A 23 8.50 -18.92 16.67
N LYS A 24 9.76 -18.50 16.53
CA LYS A 24 10.59 -18.00 17.64
C LYS A 24 10.17 -16.60 18.09
N SER A 25 9.87 -15.69 17.17
CA SER A 25 9.34 -14.38 17.47
C SER A 25 7.85 -14.51 17.79
N LYS A 26 7.49 -14.69 19.06
CA LYS A 26 6.09 -14.80 19.52
C LYS A 26 5.18 -13.60 19.19
N LYS A 27 5.61 -12.63 18.37
CA LYS A 27 4.78 -11.54 17.89
C LYS A 27 3.81 -12.07 16.82
N PRO A 28 2.50 -12.09 17.10
CA PRO A 28 1.53 -12.43 16.07
C PRO A 28 1.59 -11.38 14.94
N PRO A 29 1.30 -11.77 13.69
CA PRO A 29 1.12 -10.80 12.63
C PRO A 29 0.02 -9.81 13.02
N VAL A 30 0.15 -8.55 12.60
CA VAL A 30 -0.86 -7.52 12.84
C VAL A 30 -2.20 -8.01 12.28
N LYS A 31 -3.25 -7.97 13.11
CA LYS A 31 -4.59 -8.41 12.71
C LYS A 31 -5.19 -7.37 11.76
N VAL A 32 -5.13 -7.64 10.46
CA VAL A 32 -5.78 -6.85 9.40
C VAL A 32 -7.30 -7.02 9.43
N ASN A 33 -8.02 -5.95 9.12
CA ASN A 33 -9.46 -5.99 8.86
C ASN A 33 -9.67 -6.58 7.45
N ARG A 34 -9.94 -7.90 7.40
CA ARG A 34 -10.03 -8.64 6.14
C ARG A 34 -11.20 -8.18 5.28
N GLU A 35 -12.32 -7.85 5.91
CA GLU A 35 -13.51 -7.38 5.19
C GLU A 35 -13.22 -6.05 4.46
N ALA A 36 -12.52 -5.12 5.12
CA ALA A 36 -12.12 -3.86 4.51
C ALA A 36 -11.05 -4.04 3.41
N GLU A 37 -10.09 -4.94 3.62
CA GLU A 37 -9.08 -5.32 2.63
C GLU A 37 -9.72 -5.88 1.36
N TYR A 38 -10.64 -6.85 1.50
CA TYR A 38 -11.37 -7.42 0.35
C TYR A 38 -12.18 -6.37 -0.39
N ALA A 39 -12.93 -5.51 0.34
CA ALA A 39 -13.72 -4.47 -0.29
C ALA A 39 -12.85 -3.45 -1.06
N ALA A 40 -11.65 -3.13 -0.54
CA ALA A 40 -10.69 -2.29 -1.24
C ALA A 40 -10.15 -2.98 -2.50
N GLN A 41 -9.86 -4.29 -2.41
CA GLN A 41 -9.38 -5.08 -3.55
C GLN A 41 -10.40 -5.13 -4.71
N GLU A 42 -11.67 -5.32 -4.42
CA GLU A 42 -12.72 -5.31 -5.46
C GLU A 42 -12.75 -3.96 -6.21
N LEU A 43 -12.61 -2.84 -5.50
CA LEU A 43 -12.52 -1.53 -6.14
C LEU A 43 -11.29 -1.38 -7.05
N ILE A 44 -10.18 -2.04 -6.72
CA ILE A 44 -8.97 -2.04 -7.56
C ILE A 44 -9.19 -2.88 -8.81
N TYR A 45 -9.85 -4.03 -8.72
CA TYR A 45 -10.21 -4.82 -9.90
C TYR A 45 -11.12 -4.03 -10.83
N ASP A 46 -12.15 -3.38 -10.30
CA ASP A 46 -13.01 -2.47 -11.08
C ASP A 46 -12.21 -1.34 -11.75
N ALA A 47 -11.13 -0.87 -11.09
CA ALA A 47 -10.27 0.17 -11.63
C ALA A 47 -9.45 -0.35 -12.83
N TRP A 48 -8.86 -1.54 -12.73
CA TRP A 48 -8.08 -2.12 -13.83
C TRP A 48 -8.92 -2.42 -15.06
N GLU A 49 -10.18 -2.81 -14.90
CA GLU A 49 -11.12 -3.00 -16.02
C GLU A 49 -11.57 -1.67 -16.66
N SER A 50 -11.35 -0.53 -15.99
CA SER A 50 -11.79 0.76 -16.50
C SER A 50 -10.78 1.41 -17.45
N ALA A 51 -11.19 1.65 -18.69
CA ALA A 51 -10.43 2.46 -19.65
C ALA A 51 -10.33 3.95 -19.24
N ASN A 52 -11.25 4.43 -18.40
CA ASN A 52 -11.33 5.85 -18.04
C ASN A 52 -10.41 6.18 -16.86
N LYS A 53 -9.38 6.99 -17.13
CA LYS A 53 -8.41 7.49 -16.16
C LYS A 53 -9.05 8.15 -14.92
N LYS A 54 -10.09 8.97 -15.09
CA LYS A 54 -10.75 9.62 -13.94
C LYS A 54 -11.48 8.60 -13.06
N THR A 55 -12.06 7.56 -13.67
CA THR A 55 -12.72 6.47 -12.94
C THR A 55 -11.70 5.68 -12.13
N ARG A 56 -10.56 5.31 -12.72
CA ARG A 56 -9.47 4.61 -12.01
C ARG A 56 -8.98 5.37 -10.77
N ILE A 57 -8.73 6.68 -10.94
CA ILE A 57 -8.34 7.56 -9.82
C ILE A 57 -9.41 7.59 -8.73
N SER A 58 -10.70 7.64 -9.10
CA SER A 58 -11.80 7.68 -8.15
C SER A 58 -11.91 6.37 -7.35
N LEU A 59 -11.79 5.23 -8.01
CA LEU A 59 -11.84 3.91 -7.39
C LEU A 59 -10.65 3.68 -6.45
N ALA A 60 -9.43 4.03 -6.87
CA ALA A 60 -8.23 3.96 -6.03
C ALA A 60 -8.38 4.79 -4.74
N LYS A 61 -8.94 6.01 -4.83
CA LYS A 61 -9.22 6.83 -3.64
C LYS A 61 -10.23 6.17 -2.69
N LYS A 62 -11.29 5.55 -3.23
CA LYS A 62 -12.27 4.83 -2.43
C LYS A 62 -11.63 3.62 -1.72
N ALA A 63 -10.74 2.90 -2.41
CA ALA A 63 -10.00 1.80 -1.82
C ALA A 63 -9.18 2.27 -0.60
N LEU A 64 -8.47 3.40 -0.71
CA LEU A 64 -7.69 3.97 0.41
C LEU A 64 -8.55 4.45 1.59
N LEU A 65 -9.79 4.90 1.34
CA LEU A 65 -10.72 5.25 2.42
C LEU A 65 -11.19 4.02 3.20
N LEU A 66 -11.34 2.87 2.53
CA LEU A 66 -11.72 1.61 3.17
C LEU A 66 -10.54 0.94 3.87
N PHE A 67 -9.41 0.86 3.16
CA PHE A 67 -8.20 0.18 3.58
C PHE A 67 -6.98 1.01 3.16
N PRO A 68 -6.43 1.84 4.06
CA PRO A 68 -5.38 2.77 3.68
C PRO A 68 -4.01 2.10 3.42
N ASP A 69 -3.87 0.80 3.70
CA ASP A 69 -2.71 -0.03 3.35
C ASP A 69 -2.86 -0.72 1.97
N CYS A 70 -3.72 -0.20 1.09
CA CYS A 70 -3.91 -0.74 -0.25
C CYS A 70 -2.78 -0.29 -1.20
N ALA A 71 -1.72 -1.11 -1.34
CA ALA A 71 -0.58 -0.82 -2.22
C ALA A 71 -1.00 -0.50 -3.67
N ASP A 72 -1.92 -1.29 -4.23
CA ASP A 72 -2.37 -1.12 -5.62
C ASP A 72 -3.08 0.22 -5.85
N ALA A 73 -3.75 0.76 -4.83
CA ALA A 73 -4.35 2.08 -4.92
C ALA A 73 -3.30 3.18 -5.06
N TYR A 74 -2.18 3.08 -4.31
CA TYR A 74 -1.06 4.02 -4.47
C TYR A 74 -0.41 3.88 -5.85
N ASN A 75 -0.26 2.65 -6.38
CA ASN A 75 0.25 2.42 -7.72
C ASN A 75 -0.64 3.11 -8.77
N LEU A 76 -1.95 2.90 -8.74
CA LEU A 76 -2.89 3.54 -9.66
C LEU A 76 -2.83 5.07 -9.58
N LEU A 77 -2.72 5.65 -8.38
CA LEU A 77 -2.59 7.10 -8.23
C LEU A 77 -1.23 7.61 -8.74
N ALA A 78 -0.15 6.86 -8.53
CA ALA A 78 1.17 7.20 -9.02
C ALA A 78 1.27 7.16 -10.54
N GLU A 79 0.51 6.29 -11.20
CA GLU A 79 0.46 6.15 -12.66
C GLU A 79 -0.52 7.16 -13.29
N ASP A 80 -1.73 7.27 -12.75
CA ASP A 80 -2.78 8.07 -13.35
C ASP A 80 -2.86 9.49 -12.77
N ALA A 81 -2.81 9.67 -11.46
CA ALA A 81 -3.03 11.00 -10.88
C ALA A 81 -1.78 11.89 -10.97
N ALA A 82 -0.58 11.31 -10.95
CA ALA A 82 0.67 12.04 -11.03
C ALA A 82 0.82 12.81 -12.35
N LYS A 83 1.31 14.05 -12.25
CA LYS A 83 1.63 14.93 -13.38
C LYS A 83 3.12 14.93 -13.72
N SER A 84 3.96 14.37 -12.86
CA SER A 84 5.40 14.24 -13.06
C SER A 84 5.96 12.98 -12.39
N LEU A 85 7.19 12.63 -12.75
CA LEU A 85 7.92 11.52 -12.12
C LEU A 85 8.14 11.77 -10.62
N GLU A 86 8.41 13.02 -10.24
CA GLU A 86 8.55 13.45 -8.85
C GLU A 86 7.24 13.26 -8.07
N GLU A 87 6.09 13.60 -8.68
CA GLU A 87 4.79 13.39 -8.05
C GLU A 87 4.50 11.88 -7.88
N SER A 88 4.82 11.08 -8.90
CA SER A 88 4.69 9.61 -8.86
C SER A 88 5.52 8.99 -7.73
N LYS A 89 6.79 9.40 -7.58
CA LYS A 89 7.66 8.96 -6.47
C LYS A 89 7.08 9.29 -5.10
N GLU A 90 6.39 10.41 -4.98
CA GLU A 90 5.81 10.82 -3.70
C GLU A 90 4.65 9.92 -3.27
N TYR A 91 3.84 9.39 -4.19
CA TYR A 91 2.81 8.41 -3.85
C TYR A 91 3.41 7.14 -3.23
N TYR A 92 4.52 6.64 -3.77
CA TYR A 92 5.21 5.46 -3.22
C TYR A 92 5.85 5.74 -1.85
N ARG A 93 6.37 6.96 -1.64
CA ARG A 93 6.86 7.38 -0.33
C ARG A 93 5.75 7.42 0.71
N LEU A 94 4.60 8.00 0.37
CA LEU A 94 3.44 8.05 1.26
C LEU A 94 2.95 6.66 1.66
N TYR A 95 3.00 5.69 0.75
CA TYR A 95 2.72 4.28 1.08
C TYR A 95 3.71 3.75 2.13
N SER A 96 5.01 3.96 1.92
CA SER A 96 6.06 3.56 2.87
C SER A 96 5.95 4.26 4.23
N ASP A 97 5.63 5.55 4.24
CA ASP A 97 5.50 6.36 5.44
C ASP A 97 4.27 5.92 6.25
N TYR A 98 3.15 5.63 5.57
CA TYR A 98 1.94 5.07 6.18
C TYR A 98 2.25 3.74 6.90
N LEU A 99 2.98 2.84 6.24
CA LEU A 99 3.43 1.58 6.82
C LEU A 99 4.32 1.78 8.06
N SER A 100 5.17 2.82 8.07
CA SER A 100 6.02 3.15 9.22
C SER A 100 5.20 3.67 10.41
N CYS A 101 4.15 4.44 10.15
CA CYS A 101 3.29 5.05 11.15
C CYS A 101 2.29 4.07 11.78
N LEU A 102 1.97 2.94 11.11
CA LEU A 102 1.15 1.85 11.66
C LEU A 102 1.78 1.11 12.86
N SER A 103 3.04 1.42 13.20
CA SER A 103 3.64 1.00 14.47
C SER A 103 3.07 1.76 15.68
N GLY A 104 2.33 2.86 15.44
CA GLY A 104 1.51 3.61 16.38
C GLY A 104 0.02 3.53 16.04
N THR A 105 -0.85 3.71 17.05
CA THR A 105 -2.31 3.67 16.91
C THR A 105 -2.79 4.72 15.91
N VAL A 106 -3.09 4.32 14.67
CA VAL A 106 -3.70 5.19 13.66
C VAL A 106 -5.05 5.65 14.19
N ARG A 107 -5.15 6.93 14.56
CA ARG A 107 -6.45 7.58 14.81
C ARG A 107 -7.21 7.58 13.50
N ARG A 108 -8.46 7.08 13.51
CA ARG A 108 -9.41 7.27 12.40
C ARG A 108 -9.51 8.77 12.11
N VAL A 109 -8.89 9.22 11.03
CA VAL A 109 -8.96 10.63 10.63
C VAL A 109 -10.27 10.83 9.89
N ASN A 110 -11.09 11.76 10.38
CA ASN A 110 -12.33 12.17 9.74
C ASN A 110 -11.98 13.13 8.58
N ILE A 111 -11.89 12.62 7.35
CA ILE A 111 -11.38 13.39 6.20
C ILE A 111 -12.55 13.96 5.38
N PRO A 112 -12.56 15.27 5.04
CA PRO A 112 -13.56 15.86 4.17
C PRO A 112 -13.50 15.30 2.74
N ALA A 113 -14.64 15.33 2.04
CA ALA A 113 -14.76 14.88 0.66
C ALA A 113 -13.66 15.46 -0.24
N TRP A 114 -13.02 14.60 -1.04
CA TRP A 114 -11.88 14.89 -1.93
C TRP A 114 -12.19 15.94 -3.02
N GLU A 115 -13.45 16.33 -3.17
CA GLU A 115 -13.91 17.43 -4.04
C GLU A 115 -13.34 18.79 -3.62
N ASN A 116 -12.89 18.94 -2.37
CA ASN A 116 -12.40 20.20 -1.80
C ASN A 116 -10.86 20.33 -1.71
N VAL A 117 -10.08 19.39 -2.27
CA VAL A 117 -8.61 19.42 -2.23
C VAL A 117 -8.02 19.35 -3.64
N PRO A 118 -7.11 20.27 -4.03
CA PRO A 118 -6.56 20.31 -5.39
C PRO A 118 -5.55 19.17 -5.61
N GLY A 119 -6.06 18.04 -6.10
CA GLY A 119 -5.25 16.89 -6.51
C GLY A 119 -5.13 15.80 -5.45
N ALA A 120 -4.91 14.57 -5.91
CA ALA A 120 -4.87 13.38 -5.05
C ALA A 120 -3.64 13.37 -4.12
N LEU A 121 -2.51 13.96 -4.53
CA LEU A 121 -1.31 14.01 -3.70
C LEU A 121 -1.46 14.96 -2.50
N ALA A 122 -1.99 16.17 -2.73
CA ALA A 122 -2.28 17.11 -1.65
C ALA A 122 -3.29 16.53 -0.64
N TRP A 123 -4.22 15.71 -1.12
CA TRP A 123 -5.16 14.99 -0.28
C TRP A 123 -4.50 13.90 0.58
N LEU A 124 -3.56 13.11 0.05
CA LEU A 124 -2.82 12.11 0.84
C LEU A 124 -1.84 12.73 1.83
N LYS A 125 -1.17 13.83 1.47
CA LYS A 125 -0.26 14.54 2.39
C LYS A 125 -0.98 15.05 3.65
N LYS A 126 -2.23 15.49 3.53
CA LYS A 126 -3.06 15.85 4.69
C LYS A 126 -3.40 14.67 5.62
N GLN A 127 -3.25 13.42 5.15
CA GLN A 127 -3.50 12.22 5.95
C GLN A 127 -2.26 11.79 6.74
N THR A 128 -1.08 12.25 6.32
CA THR A 128 0.23 11.85 6.89
C THR A 128 0.85 12.93 7.78
N THR A 129 0.26 14.13 7.86
CA THR A 129 0.75 15.24 8.69
C THR A 129 0.48 15.10 10.20
N ASP A 130 -0.28 14.10 10.64
CA ASP A 130 -0.53 13.81 12.06
C ASP A 130 0.26 12.58 12.59
N CYS A 131 1.25 12.13 11.80
CA CYS A 131 2.42 11.40 12.28
C CYS A 131 3.53 12.43 12.54
#